data_AF-A0A949B3X2-F1
#
_entry.id   AF-A0A949B3X2-F1
#
_cell.length_a   1.000
_cell.length_b   1.000
_cell.length_c   1.000
_cell.angle_alpha   90.00
_cell.angle_beta   90.00
_cell.angle_gamma   90.00
#
_symmetry.space_group_name_H-M   'P 1'
#
loop_
_entity.id
_entity.type
_entity.pdbx_description
1 polymer ?
#
loop_
_entity_poly.entity_id
_entity_poly.type
_entity_poly.pdbx_seq_one_letter_code
_entity_poly.pdbx_strand_id
1 'polypeptide(L)'
;METKFIFITGGVLSSLGKGICAASLGRLLKSRGFSVTIQKFDPYINIDPGTMNPFQHGEVFVTDDGGETDLDLGHYERFIDENLSKYNNFTSGKVYKNVIDKERKGDYLGATVQVIPHVTDEIKSCIKKTLESKKVDIVITEIGGTVGDIESLPFLEAIRQFKKDIGKENVLYIHVTYVPFLRTTTEELKTKPTQHSVKELRSIGIQPDVIICRSELKLNEDLKNKISLFCDIEQEAIIDAIDVKHLYEVPLNLQKEGLDSIVMYKLNLKYRVSEMKEWKNLVEVINSLEGKVKIGIVGKYTGLKDAYLSIVEALNHGGYYCKRNIELKWISSEELNDIEKCGKILKDVDGLLVPGGFGLRGINGKINAVKYARENKIPYFGICLGMQCAVIEFSRNVLGITDANSSEFDKDTKNPVIDLMLEQKDIDDMGGTM
;
A
#
# COMPACT_ATOMS: atom_id res chain seq x y z
N MET A 1 -11.64 -26.72 -5.30
CA MET A 1 -12.53 -25.55 -5.24
C MET A 1 -12.12 -24.63 -6.36
N GLU A 2 -13.08 -24.09 -7.12
CA GLU A 2 -12.79 -23.00 -8.06
C GLU A 2 -12.43 -21.74 -7.29
N THR A 3 -11.44 -21.00 -7.79
CA THR A 3 -10.99 -19.75 -7.18
C THR A 3 -12.12 -18.72 -7.20
N LYS A 4 -12.36 -18.07 -6.07
CA LYS A 4 -13.34 -16.99 -5.92
C LYS A 4 -12.67 -15.64 -6.06
N PHE A 5 -13.41 -14.65 -6.56
CA PHE A 5 -12.91 -13.31 -6.82
C PHE A 5 -13.75 -12.28 -6.06
N ILE A 6 -13.07 -11.40 -5.35
CA ILE A 6 -13.67 -10.31 -4.59
C ILE A 6 -13.16 -9.00 -5.17
N PHE A 7 -14.03 -8.20 -5.77
CA PHE A 7 -13.66 -6.89 -6.28
C PHE A 7 -14.08 -5.81 -5.30
N ILE A 8 -13.12 -4.97 -4.90
CA ILE A 8 -13.35 -3.88 -3.95
C ILE A 8 -13.26 -2.56 -4.70
N THR A 9 -14.35 -1.80 -4.70
CA THR A 9 -14.45 -0.48 -5.34
C THR A 9 -14.68 0.61 -4.29
N GLY A 10 -14.36 1.86 -4.63
CA GLY A 10 -14.55 3.01 -3.75
C GLY A 10 -15.49 4.04 -4.32
N GLY A 11 -16.12 4.79 -3.44
CA GLY A 11 -17.09 5.80 -3.79
C GLY A 11 -16.96 7.05 -2.95
N VAL A 12 -17.61 8.14 -3.37
CA VAL A 12 -17.69 9.43 -2.68
C VAL A 12 -16.37 10.21 -2.63
N LEU A 13 -15.30 9.64 -2.07
CA LEU A 13 -13.99 10.27 -1.92
C LEU A 13 -12.87 9.24 -2.11
N SER A 14 -11.70 9.71 -2.53
CA SER A 14 -10.46 8.94 -2.44
C SER A 14 -10.00 8.84 -0.96
N SER A 15 -9.03 7.95 -0.69
CA SER A 15 -8.40 7.79 0.63
C SER A 15 -9.33 7.37 1.79
N LEU A 16 -10.47 6.73 1.49
CA LEU A 16 -11.37 6.17 2.52
C LEU A 16 -10.82 4.94 3.25
N GLY A 17 -9.65 4.44 2.86
CA GLY A 17 -9.05 3.22 3.42
C GLY A 17 -9.51 1.93 2.72
N LYS A 18 -9.71 1.98 1.39
CA LYS A 18 -10.01 0.79 0.56
C LYS A 18 -8.98 -0.33 0.77
N GLY A 19 -7.70 0.00 0.63
CA GLY A 19 -6.60 -0.96 0.80
C GLY A 19 -6.59 -1.60 2.18
N ILE A 20 -6.82 -0.82 3.25
CA ILE A 20 -6.94 -1.36 4.61
C ILE A 20 -8.15 -2.29 4.75
N CYS A 21 -9.30 -1.96 4.14
CA CYS A 21 -10.45 -2.87 4.12
C CYS A 21 -10.15 -4.17 3.38
N ALA A 22 -9.46 -4.08 2.23
CA ALA A 22 -9.04 -5.23 1.42
C ALA A 22 -8.06 -6.13 2.20
N ALA A 23 -7.02 -5.53 2.77
CA ALA A 23 -6.02 -6.19 3.60
C ALA A 23 -6.66 -6.87 4.83
N SER A 24 -7.58 -6.17 5.48
CA SER A 24 -8.31 -6.68 6.66
C SER A 24 -9.18 -7.88 6.30
N LEU A 25 -9.94 -7.81 5.20
CA LEU A 25 -10.71 -8.96 4.72
C LEU A 25 -9.78 -10.13 4.36
N GLY A 26 -8.65 -9.86 3.71
CA GLY A 26 -7.63 -10.86 3.42
C GLY A 26 -7.14 -11.58 4.68
N ARG A 27 -6.82 -10.82 5.74
CA ARG A 27 -6.43 -11.38 7.05
C ARG A 27 -7.54 -12.22 7.67
N LEU A 28 -8.80 -11.79 7.60
CA LEU A 28 -9.93 -12.54 8.13
C LEU A 28 -10.18 -13.85 7.37
N LEU A 29 -10.02 -13.86 6.05
CA LEU A 29 -10.14 -15.09 5.26
C LEU A 29 -8.96 -16.03 5.48
N LYS A 30 -7.74 -15.49 5.64
CA LYS A 30 -6.54 -16.25 6.04
C LYS A 30 -6.69 -16.87 7.43
N SER A 31 -7.25 -16.14 8.40
CA SER A 31 -7.51 -16.69 9.74
C SER A 31 -8.53 -17.83 9.76
N ARG A 32 -9.32 -17.96 8.70
CA ARG A 32 -10.22 -19.10 8.45
C ARG A 32 -9.56 -20.22 7.64
N GLY A 33 -8.27 -20.10 7.35
CA GLY A 33 -7.47 -21.11 6.65
C GLY A 33 -7.64 -21.12 5.13
N PHE A 34 -8.21 -20.08 4.51
CA PHE A 34 -8.21 -19.94 3.06
C PHE A 34 -6.87 -19.41 2.56
N SER A 35 -6.44 -19.88 1.39
CA SER A 35 -5.33 -19.25 0.66
C SER A 35 -5.85 -18.01 -0.07
N VAL A 36 -5.21 -16.86 0.18
CA VAL A 36 -5.65 -15.55 -0.33
C VAL A 36 -4.49 -14.86 -1.01
N THR A 37 -4.75 -14.18 -2.12
CA THR A 37 -3.84 -13.19 -2.71
C THR A 37 -4.61 -11.89 -2.91
N ILE A 38 -3.89 -10.76 -2.85
CA ILE A 38 -4.48 -9.43 -3.06
C ILE A 38 -3.80 -8.77 -4.26
N GLN A 39 -4.59 -8.09 -5.08
CA GLN A 39 -4.14 -7.32 -6.23
C GLN A 39 -4.62 -5.86 -6.11
N LYS A 40 -3.84 -4.93 -6.64
CA LYS A 40 -4.20 -3.52 -6.80
C LYS A 40 -4.16 -3.13 -8.27
N PHE A 41 -5.25 -2.49 -8.73
CA PHE A 41 -5.37 -1.91 -10.05
C PHE A 41 -5.39 -0.39 -9.94
N ASP A 42 -4.31 0.24 -10.37
CA ASP A 42 -4.12 1.67 -10.27
C ASP A 42 -4.50 2.39 -11.58
N PRO A 43 -5.38 3.40 -11.52
CA PRO A 43 -5.88 4.03 -12.74
C PRO A 43 -4.89 5.02 -13.39
N TYR A 44 -3.75 5.31 -12.75
CA TYR A 44 -2.75 6.23 -13.29
C TYR A 44 -1.97 5.67 -14.50
N ILE A 45 -1.40 6.58 -15.29
CA ILE A 45 -0.77 6.29 -16.59
C ILE A 45 0.70 5.84 -16.47
N ASN A 46 1.36 6.10 -15.34
CA ASN A 46 2.70 5.57 -15.08
C ASN A 46 2.68 4.03 -15.18
N ILE A 47 3.71 3.44 -15.80
CA ILE A 47 3.82 1.97 -15.96
C ILE A 47 4.07 1.29 -14.61
N ASP A 48 4.84 1.97 -13.77
CA ASP A 48 5.22 1.63 -12.40
C ASP A 48 5.42 2.95 -11.62
N PRO A 49 5.49 2.89 -10.29
CA PRO A 49 5.71 4.09 -9.49
C PRO A 49 7.18 4.49 -9.36
N GLY A 50 8.13 3.79 -9.98
CA GLY A 50 9.56 4.11 -9.90
C GLY A 50 9.91 5.50 -10.42
N THR A 51 9.12 6.01 -11.37
CA THR A 51 9.26 7.37 -11.92
C THR A 51 8.49 8.44 -11.14
N MET A 52 7.70 8.05 -10.14
CA MET A 52 6.83 8.94 -9.39
C MET A 52 7.58 9.59 -8.23
N ASN A 53 7.25 10.85 -7.95
CA ASN A 53 7.86 11.56 -6.83
C ASN A 53 7.30 11.00 -5.49
N PRO A 54 8.15 10.52 -4.57
CA PRO A 54 7.68 10.01 -3.29
C PRO A 54 6.91 11.03 -2.44
N PHE A 55 7.10 12.33 -2.66
CA PHE A 55 6.30 13.38 -2.01
C PHE A 55 4.84 13.42 -2.45
N GLN A 56 4.50 12.87 -3.60
CA GLN A 56 3.15 12.93 -4.14
C GLN A 56 2.42 11.60 -3.97
N HIS A 57 3.15 10.50 -3.99
CA HIS A 57 2.57 9.16 -4.09
C HIS A 57 3.04 8.19 -3.00
N GLY A 58 3.85 8.65 -2.04
CA GLY A 58 4.38 7.80 -0.97
C GLY A 58 5.58 6.96 -1.43
N GLU A 59 5.95 5.96 -0.64
CA GLU A 59 7.06 5.07 -0.99
C GLU A 59 6.75 4.18 -2.19
N VAL A 60 7.80 3.76 -2.90
CA VAL A 60 7.73 2.64 -3.86
C VAL A 60 7.96 1.36 -3.07
N PHE A 61 7.02 0.42 -3.14
CA PHE A 61 7.16 -0.88 -2.52
C PHE A 61 7.81 -1.86 -3.51
N VAL A 62 8.87 -2.54 -3.08
CA VAL A 62 9.59 -3.51 -3.91
C VAL A 62 9.26 -4.92 -3.43
N THR A 63 8.73 -5.73 -4.34
CA THR A 63 8.40 -7.15 -4.12
C THR A 63 9.63 -8.04 -4.27
N ASP A 64 9.59 -9.25 -3.69
CA ASP A 64 10.69 -10.22 -3.73
C ASP A 64 11.18 -10.57 -5.16
N ASP A 65 10.28 -10.51 -6.15
CA ASP A 65 10.60 -10.77 -7.55
C ASP A 65 11.08 -9.51 -8.32
N GLY A 66 11.45 -8.46 -7.59
CA GLY A 66 12.01 -7.21 -8.11
C GLY A 66 10.96 -6.27 -8.70
N GLY A 67 9.67 -6.49 -8.46
CA GLY A 67 8.62 -5.58 -8.93
C GLY A 67 8.56 -4.32 -8.09
N GLU A 68 8.73 -3.16 -8.73
CA GLU A 68 8.42 -1.84 -8.17
C GLU A 68 6.91 -1.60 -8.25
N THR A 69 6.27 -1.31 -7.12
CA THR A 69 4.81 -1.33 -6.97
C THR A 69 4.32 -0.25 -6.02
N ASP A 70 3.01 0.00 -6.05
CA ASP A 70 2.35 0.95 -5.15
C ASP A 70 2.49 0.54 -3.67
N LEU A 71 2.55 1.54 -2.77
CA LEU A 71 2.72 1.34 -1.33
C LEU A 71 1.66 0.41 -0.70
N ASP A 72 0.48 0.30 -1.32
CA ASP A 72 -0.60 -0.54 -0.81
C ASP A 72 -0.22 -2.02 -0.79
N LEU A 73 0.69 -2.47 -1.66
CA LEU A 73 1.16 -3.86 -1.62
C LEU A 73 1.86 -4.18 -0.31
N GLY A 74 2.60 -3.22 0.25
CA GLY A 74 3.19 -3.38 1.58
C GLY A 74 2.12 -3.55 2.66
N HIS A 75 0.97 -2.86 2.56
CA HIS A 75 -0.14 -3.08 3.49
C HIS A 75 -0.72 -4.49 3.36
N TYR A 76 -0.85 -4.99 2.14
CA TYR A 76 -1.36 -6.34 1.91
C TYR A 76 -0.43 -7.39 2.51
N GLU A 77 0.87 -7.34 2.21
CA GLU A 77 1.85 -8.29 2.75
C GLU A 77 1.84 -8.28 4.28
N ARG A 78 1.88 -7.09 4.90
CA ARG A 78 1.85 -6.92 6.36
C ARG A 78 0.61 -7.54 7.03
N PHE A 79 -0.54 -7.54 6.34
CA PHE A 79 -1.78 -8.05 6.92
C PHE A 79 -2.00 -9.54 6.63
N ILE A 80 -1.74 -9.97 5.40
CA ILE A 80 -2.05 -11.35 4.98
C ILE A 80 -0.91 -12.31 5.26
N ASP A 81 0.30 -11.81 5.54
CA ASP A 81 1.51 -12.59 5.81
C ASP A 81 1.85 -13.52 4.64
N GLU A 82 1.94 -12.94 3.43
CA GLU A 82 2.33 -13.61 2.19
C GLU A 82 3.11 -12.65 1.31
N ASN A 83 4.16 -13.14 0.66
CA ASN A 83 4.92 -12.37 -0.31
C ASN A 83 4.09 -12.27 -1.61
N LEU A 84 3.86 -11.04 -2.04
CA LEU A 84 3.23 -10.71 -3.31
C LEU A 84 4.31 -10.59 -4.39
N SER A 85 3.87 -10.48 -5.64
CA SER A 85 4.73 -10.38 -6.82
C SER A 85 4.42 -9.12 -7.62
N LYS A 86 5.24 -8.82 -8.62
CA LYS A 86 4.96 -7.78 -9.63
C LYS A 86 3.64 -7.97 -10.41
N TYR A 87 3.00 -9.15 -10.29
CA TYR A 87 1.68 -9.43 -10.87
C TYR A 87 0.53 -9.09 -9.92
N ASN A 88 0.82 -8.57 -8.73
CA ASN A 88 -0.18 -8.09 -7.77
C ASN A 88 -0.43 -6.58 -7.88
N ASN A 89 0.31 -5.87 -8.75
CA ASN A 89 0.06 -4.48 -9.08
C ASN A 89 -0.01 -4.29 -10.61
N PHE A 90 -1.11 -3.69 -11.07
CA PHE A 90 -1.29 -3.31 -12.47
C PHE A 90 -1.76 -1.87 -12.56
N THR A 91 -1.18 -1.12 -13.49
CA THR A 91 -1.54 0.27 -13.74
C THR A 91 -2.22 0.38 -15.11
N SER A 92 -2.97 1.47 -15.33
CA SER A 92 -3.46 1.79 -16.69
C SER A 92 -2.29 1.88 -17.66
N GLY A 93 -1.18 2.52 -17.27
CA GLY A 93 0.04 2.60 -18.09
C GLY A 93 0.52 1.25 -18.61
N LYS A 94 0.66 0.28 -17.70
CA LYS A 94 1.12 -1.08 -18.01
C LYS A 94 0.13 -1.84 -18.90
N VAL A 95 -1.17 -1.71 -18.63
CA VAL A 95 -2.23 -2.33 -19.45
C VAL A 95 -2.22 -1.77 -20.87
N TYR A 96 -2.22 -0.45 -21.03
CA TYR A 96 -2.23 0.19 -22.35
C TYR A 96 -0.93 -0.09 -23.11
N LYS A 97 0.23 -0.08 -22.44
CA LYS A 97 1.50 -0.48 -23.05
C LYS A 97 1.43 -1.90 -23.60
N ASN A 98 0.93 -2.86 -22.82
CA ASN A 98 0.79 -4.24 -23.29
C ASN A 98 -0.10 -4.36 -24.53
N VAL A 99 -1.23 -3.65 -24.55
CA VAL A 99 -2.15 -3.65 -25.71
C VAL A 99 -1.48 -3.04 -26.94
N ILE A 100 -0.79 -1.91 -26.79
CA ILE A 100 -0.06 -1.25 -27.88
C ILE A 100 1.09 -2.13 -28.39
N ASP A 101 1.83 -2.78 -27.50
CA ASP A 101 2.93 -3.67 -27.86
C ASP A 101 2.43 -4.89 -28.66
N LYS A 102 1.28 -5.47 -28.27
CA LYS A 102 0.61 -6.57 -29.01
C LYS A 102 0.13 -6.11 -30.39
N GLU A 103 -0.42 -4.90 -30.47
CA GLU A 103 -0.82 -4.30 -31.75
C GLU A 103 0.37 -4.17 -32.71
N ARG A 104 1.49 -3.62 -32.24
CA ARG A 104 2.70 -3.42 -33.05
C ARG A 104 3.36 -4.72 -33.49
N LYS A 105 3.21 -5.80 -32.71
CA LYS A 105 3.67 -7.16 -33.07
C LYS A 105 2.76 -7.86 -34.08
N GLY A 106 1.57 -7.33 -34.33
CA GLY A 106 0.59 -7.92 -35.23
C GLY A 106 -0.32 -8.97 -34.59
N ASP A 107 -0.37 -9.06 -33.26
CA ASP A 107 -1.16 -10.07 -32.53
C ASP A 107 -2.68 -9.93 -32.78
N TYR A 108 -3.13 -8.73 -33.18
CA TYR A 108 -4.52 -8.45 -33.54
C TYR A 108 -4.82 -8.59 -35.04
N LEU A 109 -3.90 -9.17 -35.84
CA LEU A 109 -4.10 -9.50 -37.25
C LEU A 109 -4.55 -8.31 -38.13
N GLY A 110 -4.09 -7.10 -37.80
CA GLY A 110 -4.45 -5.86 -38.50
C GLY A 110 -5.85 -5.32 -38.21
N ALA A 111 -6.58 -5.90 -37.25
CA ALA A 111 -7.87 -5.38 -36.80
C ALA A 111 -7.71 -4.08 -35.99
N THR A 112 -8.76 -3.25 -35.98
CA THR A 112 -8.81 -2.03 -35.17
C THR A 112 -8.81 -2.35 -33.68
N VAL A 113 -7.82 -1.83 -32.96
CA VAL A 113 -7.73 -1.96 -31.50
C VAL A 113 -8.58 -0.89 -30.81
N GLN A 114 -9.31 -1.30 -29.77
CA GLN A 114 -10.33 -0.52 -29.07
C GLN A 114 -10.29 -0.79 -27.56
N VAL A 115 -10.84 0.11 -26.74
CA VAL A 115 -10.95 -0.11 -25.29
C VAL A 115 -11.73 -1.38 -24.96
N ILE A 116 -12.89 -1.56 -25.61
CA ILE A 116 -13.65 -2.81 -25.56
C ILE A 116 -13.55 -3.46 -26.94
N PRO A 117 -13.10 -4.72 -27.06
CA PRO A 117 -12.76 -5.62 -25.97
C PRO A 117 -11.28 -5.58 -25.53
N HIS A 118 -10.37 -5.02 -26.32
CA HIS A 118 -8.92 -5.27 -26.20
C HIS A 118 -8.31 -4.83 -24.86
N VAL A 119 -8.63 -3.62 -24.37
CA VAL A 119 -8.12 -3.14 -23.07
C VAL A 119 -8.82 -3.89 -21.93
N THR A 120 -10.13 -4.09 -22.01
CA THR A 120 -10.87 -4.87 -21.00
C THR A 120 -10.41 -6.32 -20.92
N ASP A 121 -10.06 -6.94 -22.03
CA ASP A 121 -9.54 -8.31 -22.09
C ASP A 121 -8.12 -8.40 -21.52
N GLU A 122 -7.26 -7.40 -21.76
CA GLU A 122 -5.95 -7.32 -21.10
C GLU A 122 -6.11 -7.18 -19.58
N ILE A 123 -7.04 -6.34 -19.10
CA ILE A 123 -7.33 -6.22 -17.66
C ILE A 123 -7.80 -7.56 -17.08
N LYS A 124 -8.73 -8.26 -17.75
CA LYS A 124 -9.20 -9.58 -17.33
C LYS A 124 -8.08 -10.63 -17.34
N SER A 125 -7.16 -10.56 -18.29
CA SER A 125 -5.95 -11.39 -18.31
C SER A 125 -5.05 -11.09 -17.11
N CYS A 126 -4.81 -9.81 -16.81
CA CYS A 126 -4.02 -9.38 -15.65
C CYS A 126 -4.60 -9.89 -14.32
N ILE A 127 -5.92 -9.85 -14.13
CA ILE A 127 -6.59 -10.43 -12.94
C ILE A 127 -6.22 -11.92 -12.78
N LYS A 128 -6.13 -12.67 -13.88
CA LYS A 128 -5.80 -14.10 -13.88
C LYS A 128 -4.31 -14.39 -13.74
N LYS A 129 -3.40 -13.45 -14.05
CA LYS A 129 -1.93 -13.68 -14.04
C LYS A 129 -1.41 -14.20 -12.69
N THR A 130 -1.94 -13.73 -11.57
CA THR A 130 -1.53 -14.24 -10.24
C THR A 130 -1.83 -15.73 -10.02
N LEU A 131 -2.75 -16.31 -10.80
CA LEU A 131 -3.10 -17.73 -10.72
C LEU A 131 -2.14 -18.63 -11.51
N GLU A 132 -1.29 -18.05 -12.37
CA GLU A 132 -0.29 -18.80 -13.14
C GLU A 132 0.85 -19.28 -12.24
N SER A 133 1.22 -18.50 -11.22
CA SER A 133 2.32 -18.82 -10.29
C SER A 133 1.87 -19.58 -9.05
N LYS A 134 0.64 -19.36 -8.56
CA LYS A 134 0.14 -19.97 -7.32
C LYS A 134 -1.35 -20.27 -7.40
N LYS A 135 -1.74 -21.47 -6.97
CA LYS A 135 -3.14 -21.83 -6.79
C LYS A 135 -3.66 -21.26 -5.47
N VAL A 136 -4.63 -20.36 -5.53
CA VAL A 136 -5.28 -19.75 -4.36
C VAL A 136 -6.79 -19.97 -4.37
N ASP A 137 -7.40 -20.00 -3.18
CA ASP A 137 -8.85 -20.14 -3.01
C ASP A 137 -9.56 -18.82 -3.34
N ILE A 138 -8.95 -17.67 -2.99
CA ILE A 138 -9.58 -16.35 -3.11
C ILE A 138 -8.59 -15.32 -3.64
N VAL A 139 -9.01 -14.55 -4.64
CA VAL A 139 -8.32 -13.36 -5.15
C VAL A 139 -9.13 -12.13 -4.74
N ILE A 140 -8.51 -11.22 -3.99
CA ILE A 140 -9.11 -9.91 -3.68
C ILE A 140 -8.46 -8.89 -4.60
N THR A 141 -9.25 -8.16 -5.38
CA THR A 141 -8.75 -7.14 -6.31
C THR A 141 -9.32 -5.79 -5.90
N GLU A 142 -8.47 -4.90 -5.40
CA GLU A 142 -8.82 -3.49 -5.21
C GLU A 142 -8.75 -2.76 -6.55
N ILE A 143 -9.84 -2.07 -6.90
CA ILE A 143 -9.88 -1.11 -7.99
C ILE A 143 -9.62 0.28 -7.41
N GLY A 144 -8.48 0.86 -7.78
CA GLY A 144 -8.09 2.22 -7.44
C GLY A 144 -9.03 3.26 -8.06
N GLY A 145 -8.85 4.52 -7.67
CA GLY A 145 -9.73 5.61 -8.06
C GLY A 145 -11.07 5.62 -7.31
N THR A 146 -11.99 6.46 -7.78
CA THR A 146 -13.37 6.57 -7.26
C THR A 146 -14.36 6.24 -8.37
N VAL A 147 -15.41 5.49 -8.04
CA VAL A 147 -16.51 5.23 -8.98
C VAL A 147 -17.13 6.57 -9.41
N GLY A 148 -17.22 6.77 -10.71
CA GLY A 148 -17.62 8.03 -11.35
C GLY A 148 -16.45 8.73 -12.07
N ASP A 149 -15.20 8.39 -11.73
CA ASP A 149 -14.03 8.95 -12.41
C ASP A 149 -13.77 8.26 -13.75
N ILE A 150 -13.39 9.06 -14.76
CA ILE A 150 -13.11 8.58 -16.14
C ILE A 150 -12.01 7.52 -16.15
N GLU A 151 -10.98 7.71 -15.32
CA GLU A 151 -9.79 6.86 -15.27
C GLU A 151 -10.08 5.41 -14.84
N SER A 152 -11.17 5.18 -14.09
CA SER A 152 -11.54 3.86 -13.57
C SER A 152 -12.49 3.08 -14.47
N LEU A 153 -13.07 3.73 -15.50
CA LEU A 153 -14.10 3.12 -16.36
C LEU A 153 -13.65 1.82 -17.03
N PRO A 154 -12.42 1.70 -17.61
CA PRO A 154 -11.98 0.45 -18.20
C PRO A 154 -11.90 -0.71 -17.20
N PHE A 155 -11.45 -0.43 -15.96
CA PHE A 155 -11.37 -1.46 -14.91
C PHE A 155 -12.77 -1.91 -14.46
N LEU A 156 -13.69 -0.96 -14.26
CA LEU A 156 -15.05 -1.29 -13.85
C LEU A 156 -15.79 -2.09 -14.93
N GLU A 157 -15.62 -1.73 -16.20
CA GLU A 157 -16.19 -2.52 -17.31
C GLU A 157 -15.56 -3.93 -17.39
N ALA A 158 -14.24 -4.04 -17.18
CA ALA A 158 -13.55 -5.32 -17.19
C ALA A 158 -14.06 -6.28 -16.09
N ILE A 159 -14.20 -5.82 -14.83
CA ILE A 159 -14.71 -6.67 -13.74
C ILE A 159 -16.18 -7.04 -13.94
N ARG A 160 -16.97 -6.15 -14.54
CA ARG A 160 -18.37 -6.42 -14.90
C ARG A 160 -18.47 -7.55 -15.93
N GLN A 161 -17.65 -7.51 -16.98
CA GLN A 161 -17.54 -8.60 -17.95
C GLN A 161 -16.98 -9.87 -17.32
N PHE A 162 -15.97 -9.75 -16.46
CA PHE A 162 -15.31 -10.88 -15.79
C PHE A 162 -16.30 -11.76 -15.04
N LYS A 163 -17.27 -11.18 -14.31
CA LYS A 163 -18.35 -11.94 -13.64
C LYS A 163 -19.17 -12.81 -14.58
N LYS A 164 -19.35 -12.39 -15.84
CA LYS A 164 -20.01 -13.21 -16.86
C LYS A 164 -19.10 -14.34 -17.34
N ASP A 165 -17.81 -14.07 -17.50
CA ASP A 165 -16.83 -15.00 -18.04
C ASP A 165 -16.54 -16.18 -17.08
N ILE A 166 -16.55 -15.96 -15.76
CA ILE A 166 -16.18 -16.98 -14.76
C ILE A 166 -17.34 -17.51 -13.91
N GLY A 167 -18.57 -17.03 -14.12
CA GLY A 167 -19.75 -17.42 -13.33
C GLY A 167 -20.05 -16.45 -12.18
N LYS A 168 -21.34 -16.20 -11.95
CA LYS A 168 -21.82 -15.20 -10.98
C LYS A 168 -21.53 -15.60 -9.53
N GLU A 169 -21.56 -16.90 -9.26
CA GLU A 169 -21.28 -17.57 -7.98
C GLU A 169 -19.80 -17.55 -7.59
N ASN A 170 -18.93 -17.12 -8.52
CA ASN A 170 -17.49 -17.01 -8.31
C ASN A 170 -17.04 -15.56 -8.07
N VAL A 171 -17.94 -14.57 -8.12
CA VAL A 171 -17.62 -13.14 -7.98
C VAL A 171 -18.49 -12.43 -6.97
N LEU A 172 -17.83 -11.71 -6.05
CA LEU A 172 -18.46 -10.82 -5.07
C LEU A 172 -17.93 -9.38 -5.21
N TYR A 173 -18.83 -8.41 -5.18
CA TYR A 173 -18.51 -6.98 -5.21
C TYR A 173 -18.66 -6.36 -3.82
N ILE A 174 -17.60 -5.71 -3.32
CA ILE A 174 -17.64 -4.88 -2.11
C ILE A 174 -17.47 -3.43 -2.52
N HIS A 175 -18.36 -2.56 -2.07
CA HIS A 175 -18.26 -1.13 -2.33
C HIS A 175 -18.01 -0.36 -1.03
N VAL A 176 -16.86 0.31 -0.94
CA VAL A 176 -16.47 1.16 0.19
C VAL A 176 -16.99 2.57 -0.06
N THR A 177 -17.71 3.13 0.90
CA THR A 177 -18.36 4.44 0.82
C THR A 177 -18.11 5.25 2.09
N TYR A 178 -18.54 6.51 2.09
CA TYR A 178 -18.42 7.41 3.23
C TYR A 178 -19.79 7.92 3.70
N VAL A 179 -20.03 7.81 5.01
CA VAL A 179 -21.23 8.33 5.68
C VAL A 179 -20.79 9.50 6.58
N PRO A 180 -20.82 10.74 6.06
CA PRO A 180 -20.33 11.90 6.80
C PRO A 180 -21.21 12.25 8.00
N PHE A 181 -20.57 12.70 9.07
CA PHE A 181 -21.22 13.30 10.23
C PHE A 181 -21.22 14.83 10.12
N LEU A 182 -22.40 15.45 10.04
CA LEU A 182 -22.51 16.91 9.92
C LEU A 182 -22.55 17.60 11.29
N ARG A 183 -21.37 17.76 11.88
CA ARG A 183 -21.17 18.33 13.24
C ARG A 183 -21.89 19.67 13.47
N THR A 184 -21.82 20.59 12.52
CA THR A 184 -22.26 21.98 12.77
C THR A 184 -23.74 22.23 12.50
N THR A 185 -24.38 21.44 11.63
CA THR A 185 -25.73 21.77 11.12
C THR A 185 -26.81 20.90 11.70
N THR A 186 -26.58 19.58 11.76
CA THR A 186 -27.64 18.63 12.12
C THR A 186 -27.21 17.61 13.15
N GLU A 187 -25.92 17.54 13.49
CA GLU A 187 -25.36 16.54 14.41
C GLU A 187 -25.82 15.12 14.04
N GLU A 188 -25.86 14.83 12.74
CA GLU A 188 -26.41 13.59 12.19
C GLU A 188 -25.52 13.03 11.08
N LEU A 189 -25.48 11.70 11.01
CA LEU A 189 -24.91 10.94 9.90
C LEU A 189 -25.81 11.06 8.66
N LYS A 190 -25.21 11.29 7.49
CA LYS A 190 -25.96 11.41 6.23
C LYS A 190 -25.65 10.27 5.27
N THR A 191 -26.67 9.48 4.96
CA THR A 191 -26.59 8.32 4.06
C THR A 191 -26.62 8.66 2.57
N LYS A 192 -26.95 9.90 2.20
CA LYS A 192 -27.15 10.29 0.79
C LYS A 192 -25.90 10.06 -0.08
N PRO A 193 -24.67 10.40 0.36
CA PRO A 193 -23.47 10.13 -0.44
C PRO A 193 -23.34 8.65 -0.80
N THR A 194 -23.59 7.74 0.13
CA THR A 194 -23.64 6.30 -0.12
C THR A 194 -24.68 5.91 -1.17
N GLN A 195 -25.90 6.45 -1.06
CA GLN A 195 -26.98 6.16 -2.01
C GLN A 195 -26.62 6.59 -3.44
N HIS A 196 -26.05 7.80 -3.60
CA HIS A 196 -25.60 8.29 -4.90
C HIS A 196 -24.42 7.48 -5.46
N SER A 197 -23.48 7.10 -4.60
CA SER A 197 -22.32 6.29 -4.98
C SER A 197 -22.74 4.90 -5.50
N VAL A 198 -23.67 4.24 -4.82
CA VAL A 198 -24.20 2.94 -5.26
C VAL A 198 -25.00 3.10 -6.54
N LYS A 199 -25.77 4.18 -6.70
CA LYS A 199 -26.46 4.48 -7.96
C LYS A 199 -25.48 4.60 -9.12
N GLU A 200 -24.35 5.26 -8.91
CA GLU A 200 -23.30 5.41 -9.93
C GLU A 200 -22.67 4.05 -10.28
N LEU A 201 -22.34 3.22 -9.29
CA LEU A 201 -21.83 1.87 -9.54
C LEU A 201 -22.84 0.99 -10.29
N ARG A 202 -24.13 1.15 -9.99
CA ARG A 202 -25.21 0.43 -10.70
C ARG A 202 -25.44 0.95 -12.12
N SER A 203 -25.18 2.23 -12.39
CA SER A 203 -25.38 2.83 -13.71
C SER A 203 -24.48 2.16 -14.76
N ILE A 204 -23.30 1.70 -14.34
CA ILE A 204 -22.35 0.93 -15.15
C ILE A 204 -22.58 -0.58 -15.08
N GLY A 205 -23.67 -1.04 -14.46
CA GLY A 205 -24.07 -2.45 -14.46
C GLY A 205 -23.43 -3.34 -13.37
N ILE A 206 -22.87 -2.74 -12.31
CA ILE A 206 -22.34 -3.47 -11.15
C ILE A 206 -23.29 -3.28 -9.96
N GLN A 207 -23.86 -4.37 -9.46
CA GLN A 207 -24.59 -4.38 -8.19
C GLN A 207 -23.62 -4.80 -7.07
N PRO A 208 -23.36 -3.94 -6.06
CA PRO A 208 -22.56 -4.35 -4.92
C PRO A 208 -23.29 -5.41 -4.10
N ASP A 209 -22.54 -6.40 -3.65
CA ASP A 209 -23.04 -7.49 -2.80
C ASP A 209 -22.90 -7.14 -1.30
N VAL A 210 -21.93 -6.28 -0.96
CA VAL A 210 -21.65 -5.75 0.39
C VAL A 210 -21.29 -4.26 0.28
N ILE A 211 -21.77 -3.46 1.22
CA ILE A 211 -21.35 -2.05 1.39
C ILE A 211 -20.57 -1.92 2.69
N ILE A 212 -19.38 -1.31 2.61
CA ILE A 212 -18.62 -0.89 3.78
C ILE A 212 -18.78 0.61 3.97
N CYS A 213 -19.47 1.01 5.03
CA CYS A 213 -19.72 2.40 5.38
C CYS A 213 -18.62 2.93 6.29
N ARG A 214 -17.69 3.73 5.75
CA ARG A 214 -16.72 4.48 6.56
C ARG A 214 -17.42 5.64 7.25
N SER A 215 -17.17 5.81 8.55
CA SER A 215 -17.88 6.76 9.40
C SER A 215 -17.03 7.16 10.62
N GLU A 216 -17.26 8.36 11.15
CA GLU A 216 -16.70 8.77 12.45
C GLU A 216 -17.45 8.13 13.62
N LEU A 217 -18.74 7.82 13.43
CA LEU A 217 -19.67 7.35 14.45
C LEU A 217 -20.42 6.11 13.97
N LYS A 218 -20.81 5.28 14.94
CA LYS A 218 -21.56 4.05 14.67
C LYS A 218 -22.89 4.35 13.95
N LEU A 219 -23.19 3.59 12.90
CA LEU A 219 -24.50 3.61 12.25
C LEU A 219 -25.54 2.90 13.13
N ASN A 220 -26.67 3.55 13.38
CA ASN A 220 -27.83 2.91 14.01
C ASN A 220 -28.60 2.06 13.01
N GLU A 221 -29.52 1.23 13.51
CA GLU A 221 -30.32 0.33 12.66
C GLU A 221 -31.18 1.09 11.64
N ASP A 222 -31.71 2.26 11.99
CA ASP A 222 -32.50 3.07 11.06
C ASP A 222 -31.70 3.56 9.85
N LEU A 223 -30.43 3.96 10.06
CA LEU A 223 -29.52 4.35 8.99
C LEU A 223 -29.14 3.15 8.12
N LYS A 224 -28.88 1.98 8.72
CA LYS A 224 -28.62 0.74 7.97
C LYS A 224 -29.85 0.32 7.16
N ASN A 225 -31.04 0.31 7.75
CA ASN A 225 -32.31 0.04 7.07
C ASN A 225 -32.54 0.99 5.89
N LYS A 226 -32.23 2.28 6.08
CA LYS A 226 -32.33 3.26 5.01
C LYS A 226 -31.35 2.96 3.87
N ILE A 227 -30.09 2.67 4.17
CA ILE A 227 -29.11 2.31 3.15
C ILE A 227 -29.55 1.03 2.42
N SER A 228 -30.01 0.02 3.15
CA SER A 228 -30.54 -1.25 2.61
C SER A 228 -31.66 -1.00 1.60
N LEU A 229 -32.68 -0.23 1.99
CA LEU A 229 -33.81 0.09 1.13
C LEU A 229 -33.41 0.85 -0.14
N PHE A 230 -32.56 1.88 0.00
CA PHE A 230 -32.20 2.73 -1.14
C PHE A 230 -31.14 2.10 -2.06
N CYS A 231 -30.31 1.20 -1.55
CA CYS A 231 -29.25 0.55 -2.31
C CYS A 231 -29.66 -0.83 -2.85
N ASP A 232 -30.77 -1.38 -2.38
CA ASP A 232 -31.28 -2.72 -2.71
C ASP A 232 -30.30 -3.83 -2.29
N ILE A 233 -29.93 -3.81 -1.00
CA ILE A 233 -28.95 -4.73 -0.39
C ILE A 233 -29.45 -5.16 0.98
N GLU A 234 -29.19 -6.42 1.36
CA GLU A 234 -29.55 -6.95 2.69
C GLU A 234 -28.91 -6.13 3.81
N GLN A 235 -29.65 -5.90 4.90
CA GLN A 235 -29.20 -5.05 6.00
C GLN A 235 -27.91 -5.58 6.64
N GLU A 236 -27.77 -6.90 6.74
CA GLU A 236 -26.59 -7.57 7.27
C GLU A 236 -25.34 -7.32 6.42
N ALA A 237 -25.51 -7.10 5.11
CA ALA A 237 -24.41 -6.79 4.18
C ALA A 237 -24.01 -5.30 4.20
N ILE A 238 -24.51 -4.52 5.16
CA ILE A 238 -24.11 -3.13 5.43
C ILE A 238 -23.20 -3.11 6.65
N ILE A 239 -21.91 -3.03 6.36
CA ILE A 239 -20.83 -3.15 7.34
C ILE A 239 -20.44 -1.76 7.82
N ASP A 240 -20.49 -1.55 9.14
CA ASP A 240 -20.04 -0.32 9.75
C ASP A 240 -18.51 -0.35 9.95
N ALA A 241 -17.80 0.59 9.34
CA ALA A 241 -16.36 0.70 9.44
C ALA A 241 -16.01 2.04 10.08
N ILE A 242 -16.16 2.11 11.41
CA ILE A 242 -15.84 3.29 12.20
C ILE A 242 -14.34 3.63 12.19
N ASP A 243 -14.02 4.89 12.43
CA ASP A 243 -12.64 5.31 12.68
C ASP A 243 -12.06 4.65 13.93
N VAL A 244 -10.80 4.21 13.81
CA VAL A 244 -10.06 3.51 14.86
C VAL A 244 -8.79 4.27 15.22
N LYS A 245 -8.27 4.02 16.42
CA LYS A 245 -7.02 4.66 16.86
C LYS A 245 -5.81 4.11 16.14
N HIS A 246 -5.83 2.80 15.86
CA HIS A 246 -4.75 2.09 15.20
C HIS A 246 -5.32 1.16 14.13
N LEU A 247 -4.65 1.10 12.98
CA LEU A 247 -5.11 0.34 11.81
C LEU A 247 -5.31 -1.17 12.10
N TYR A 248 -4.58 -1.72 13.06
CA TYR A 248 -4.69 -3.13 13.47
C TYR A 248 -6.02 -3.47 14.15
N GLU A 249 -6.81 -2.47 14.57
CA GLU A 249 -8.17 -2.68 15.10
C GLU A 249 -9.19 -2.96 13.97
N VAL A 250 -8.91 -2.54 12.73
CA VAL A 250 -9.86 -2.66 11.61
C VAL A 250 -10.29 -4.10 11.35
N PRO A 251 -9.41 -5.11 11.26
CA PRO A 251 -9.83 -6.50 11.08
C PRO A 251 -10.78 -7.00 12.17
N LEU A 252 -10.55 -6.62 13.43
CA LEU A 252 -11.40 -7.03 14.56
C LEU A 252 -12.79 -6.36 14.48
N ASN A 253 -12.85 -5.09 14.10
CA ASN A 253 -14.11 -4.37 13.90
C ASN A 253 -14.91 -4.95 12.73
N LEU A 254 -14.26 -5.23 11.59
CA LEU A 254 -14.92 -5.85 10.44
C LEU A 254 -15.38 -7.29 10.73
N GLN A 255 -14.62 -8.04 11.54
CA GLN A 255 -15.05 -9.37 12.01
C GLN A 255 -16.28 -9.27 12.92
N LYS A 256 -16.33 -8.27 13.80
CA LYS A 256 -17.48 -8.04 14.70
C LYS A 256 -18.76 -7.71 13.92
N GLU A 257 -18.64 -6.98 12.82
CA GLU A 257 -19.75 -6.73 11.88
C GLU A 257 -20.06 -7.93 10.96
N GLY A 258 -19.29 -9.01 11.04
CA GLY A 258 -19.55 -10.27 10.33
C GLY A 258 -19.14 -10.29 8.86
N LEU A 259 -18.29 -9.35 8.40
CA LEU A 259 -17.91 -9.21 6.99
C LEU A 259 -17.39 -10.52 6.39
N ASP A 260 -16.50 -11.21 7.08
CA ASP A 260 -15.90 -12.47 6.64
C ASP A 260 -16.95 -13.59 6.48
N SER A 261 -17.90 -13.65 7.41
CA SER A 261 -18.98 -14.64 7.43
C SER A 261 -19.97 -14.39 6.28
N ILE A 262 -20.28 -13.12 6.01
CA ILE A 262 -21.14 -12.70 4.88
C ILE A 262 -20.47 -13.04 3.55
N VAL A 263 -19.17 -12.73 3.40
CA VAL A 263 -18.40 -13.08 2.21
C VAL A 263 -18.40 -14.58 1.97
N MET A 264 -18.18 -15.39 3.02
CA MET A 264 -18.24 -16.84 2.92
C MET A 264 -19.61 -17.35 2.49
N TYR A 265 -20.68 -16.81 3.07
CA TYR A 265 -22.04 -17.18 2.70
C TYR A 265 -22.33 -16.86 1.23
N LYS A 266 -22.08 -15.61 0.80
CA LYS A 266 -22.37 -15.14 -0.56
C LYS A 266 -21.55 -15.84 -1.64
N LEU A 267 -20.32 -16.27 -1.33
CA LEU A 267 -19.46 -17.04 -2.25
C LEU A 267 -19.59 -18.56 -2.11
N ASN A 268 -20.52 -19.04 -1.27
CA ASN A 268 -20.71 -20.46 -0.96
C ASN A 268 -19.40 -21.15 -0.54
N LEU A 269 -18.62 -20.47 0.30
CA LEU A 269 -17.39 -21.01 0.89
C LEU A 269 -17.74 -21.98 2.03
N LYS A 270 -16.97 -23.07 2.15
CA LYS A 270 -17.12 -24.00 3.28
C LYS A 270 -16.87 -23.27 4.59
N TYR A 271 -17.76 -23.45 5.56
CA TYR A 271 -17.57 -22.90 6.90
C TYR A 271 -16.25 -23.39 7.52
N ARG A 272 -15.48 -22.47 8.09
CA ARG A 272 -14.22 -22.72 8.80
C ARG A 272 -14.14 -21.74 9.96
N VAL A 273 -13.71 -22.23 11.13
CA VAL A 273 -13.54 -21.40 12.33
C VAL A 273 -12.40 -20.41 12.10
N SER A 274 -12.59 -19.16 12.51
CA SER A 274 -11.57 -18.11 12.41
C SER A 274 -10.66 -18.16 13.63
N GLU A 275 -9.34 -18.15 13.42
CA GLU A 275 -8.34 -18.08 14.48
C GLU A 275 -7.61 -16.74 14.47
N MET A 276 -8.01 -15.85 15.38
CA MET A 276 -7.53 -14.45 15.46
C MET A 276 -6.79 -14.15 16.77
N LYS A 277 -6.37 -15.15 17.54
CA LYS A 277 -5.70 -14.93 18.84
C LYS A 277 -4.43 -14.09 18.73
N GLU A 278 -3.57 -14.36 17.75
CA GLU A 278 -2.34 -13.60 17.54
C GLU A 278 -2.62 -12.13 17.23
N TRP A 279 -3.62 -11.88 16.38
CA TRP A 279 -4.02 -10.52 16.01
C TRP A 279 -4.63 -9.75 17.19
N LYS A 280 -5.44 -10.42 18.01
CA LYS A 280 -5.98 -9.84 19.26
C LYS A 280 -4.86 -9.49 20.23
N ASN A 281 -3.89 -10.39 20.42
CA ASN A 281 -2.72 -10.13 21.27
C ASN A 281 -1.88 -8.95 20.75
N LEU A 282 -1.71 -8.81 19.44
CA LEU A 282 -1.05 -7.64 18.85
C LEU A 282 -1.77 -6.34 19.23
N VAL A 283 -3.10 -6.29 19.05
CA VAL A 283 -3.91 -5.11 19.40
C VAL A 283 -3.85 -4.80 20.90
N GLU A 284 -3.86 -5.83 21.76
CA GLU A 284 -3.69 -5.68 23.21
C GLU A 284 -2.33 -5.09 23.57
N VAL A 285 -1.24 -5.56 22.93
CA VAL A 285 0.11 -5.00 23.12
C VAL A 285 0.17 -3.54 22.70
N ILE A 286 -0.36 -3.20 21.52
CA ILE A 286 -0.39 -1.82 21.01
C ILE A 286 -1.12 -0.89 21.99
N ASN A 287 -2.25 -1.34 22.54
CA ASN A 287 -3.06 -0.57 23.48
C ASN A 287 -2.45 -0.46 24.89
N SER A 288 -1.40 -1.22 25.20
CA SER A 288 -0.75 -1.29 26.52
C SER A 288 0.75 -0.93 26.50
N LEU A 289 1.22 -0.25 25.46
CA LEU A 289 2.63 0.14 25.35
C LEU A 289 3.03 1.11 26.47
N GLU A 290 4.14 0.80 27.13
CA GLU A 290 4.73 1.61 28.20
C GLU A 290 6.15 2.04 27.86
N GLY A 291 6.54 3.23 28.32
CA GLY A 291 7.85 3.81 28.02
C GLY A 291 7.98 4.22 26.56
N LYS A 292 9.00 5.04 26.28
CA LYS A 292 9.25 5.59 24.96
C LYS A 292 10.71 5.38 24.57
N VAL A 293 10.92 5.09 23.30
CA VAL A 293 12.24 5.08 22.65
C VAL A 293 12.18 6.05 21.49
N LYS A 294 13.02 7.09 21.51
CA LYS A 294 13.03 8.11 20.47
C LYS A 294 14.01 7.74 19.36
N ILE A 295 13.49 7.50 18.16
CA ILE A 295 14.29 7.18 16.98
C ILE A 295 14.30 8.39 16.04
N GLY A 296 15.49 8.89 15.73
CA GLY A 296 15.68 9.94 14.73
C GLY A 296 15.70 9.34 13.32
N ILE A 297 14.82 9.80 12.43
CA ILE A 297 14.86 9.44 11.01
C ILE A 297 15.45 10.60 10.22
N VAL A 298 16.65 10.40 9.66
CA VAL A 298 17.36 11.42 8.87
C VAL A 298 17.00 11.29 7.38
N GLY A 299 15.82 11.78 7.06
CA GLY A 299 15.24 11.70 5.73
C GLY A 299 15.49 12.94 4.87
N LYS A 300 15.37 12.75 3.56
CA LYS A 300 15.19 13.86 2.60
C LYS A 300 13.72 14.32 2.58
N TYR A 301 12.79 13.39 2.81
CA TYR A 301 11.35 13.58 2.66
C TYR A 301 10.62 13.65 4.02
N THR A 302 10.98 14.58 4.90
CA THR A 302 10.41 14.63 6.28
C THR A 302 9.00 15.19 6.38
N GLY A 303 8.50 15.85 5.32
CA GLY A 303 7.16 16.45 5.29
C GLY A 303 6.03 15.47 4.99
N LEU A 304 6.32 14.29 4.45
CA LEU A 304 5.33 13.26 4.13
C LEU A 304 5.74 11.94 4.77
N LYS A 305 4.95 11.48 5.75
CA LYS A 305 5.23 10.23 6.47
C LYS A 305 5.14 9.00 5.56
N ASP A 306 4.29 9.06 4.54
CA ASP A 306 4.04 7.94 3.62
C ASP A 306 5.24 7.61 2.73
N ALA A 307 6.19 8.54 2.56
CA ALA A 307 7.44 8.30 1.82
C ALA A 307 8.38 7.29 2.52
N TYR A 308 8.09 6.94 3.78
CA TYR A 308 8.87 6.02 4.60
C TYR A 308 7.97 5.04 5.37
N LEU A 309 6.78 4.75 4.85
CA LEU A 309 5.75 3.98 5.54
C LEU A 309 6.26 2.62 6.02
N SER A 310 6.92 1.83 5.17
CA SER A 310 7.43 0.51 5.54
C SER A 310 8.51 0.58 6.62
N ILE A 311 9.32 1.65 6.61
CA ILE A 311 10.32 1.88 7.67
C ILE A 311 9.62 2.20 9.00
N VAL A 312 8.60 3.06 8.96
CA VAL A 312 7.80 3.42 10.14
C VAL A 312 7.10 2.19 10.71
N GLU A 313 6.45 1.38 9.88
CA GLU A 313 5.78 0.15 10.31
C GLU A 313 6.77 -0.86 10.88
N ALA A 314 7.94 -1.08 10.25
CA ALA A 314 8.96 -1.98 10.76
C ALA A 314 9.50 -1.55 12.14
N LEU A 315 9.76 -0.25 12.32
CA LEU A 315 10.15 0.30 13.63
C LEU A 315 9.05 0.09 14.67
N ASN A 316 7.80 0.39 14.32
CA ASN A 316 6.66 0.20 15.22
C ASN A 316 6.51 -1.27 15.62
N HIS A 317 6.63 -2.21 14.68
CA HIS A 317 6.59 -3.66 14.98
C HIS A 317 7.73 -4.10 15.90
N GLY A 318 8.94 -3.58 15.70
CA GLY A 318 10.06 -3.78 16.63
C GLY A 318 9.76 -3.23 18.03
N GLY A 319 9.10 -2.06 18.10
CA GLY A 319 8.59 -1.47 19.33
C GLY A 319 7.54 -2.36 20.01
N TYR A 320 6.57 -2.88 19.26
CA TYR A 320 5.51 -3.76 19.76
C TYR A 320 6.10 -5.04 20.35
N TYR A 321 7.08 -5.65 19.68
CA TYR A 321 7.80 -6.82 20.18
C TYR A 321 8.49 -6.52 21.52
N CYS A 322 9.12 -5.35 21.63
CA CYS A 322 9.77 -4.88 22.86
C CYS A 322 8.80 -4.29 23.91
N LYS A 323 7.50 -4.19 23.60
CA LYS A 323 6.48 -3.49 24.41
C LYS A 323 6.88 -2.03 24.74
N ARG A 324 7.45 -1.33 23.75
CA ARG A 324 7.85 0.08 23.82
C ARG A 324 7.18 0.89 22.73
N ASN A 325 6.81 2.13 23.07
CA ASN A 325 6.32 3.07 22.09
C ASN A 325 7.49 3.74 21.36
N ILE A 326 7.48 3.68 20.02
CA ILE A 326 8.48 4.34 19.19
C ILE A 326 8.07 5.79 18.95
N GLU A 327 8.86 6.73 19.46
CA GLU A 327 8.67 8.15 19.18
C GLU A 327 9.58 8.55 18.02
N LEU A 328 8.99 8.84 16.86
CA LEU A 328 9.76 9.23 15.69
C LEU A 328 10.07 10.72 15.69
N LYS A 329 11.36 11.04 15.64
CA LYS A 329 11.85 12.39 15.39
C LYS A 329 12.26 12.51 13.92
N TRP A 330 11.49 13.26 13.15
CA TRP A 330 11.78 13.52 11.74
C TRP A 330 12.84 14.60 11.61
N ILE A 331 13.94 14.30 10.91
CA ILE A 331 15.10 15.19 10.80
C ILE A 331 15.45 15.35 9.33
N SER A 332 15.38 16.60 8.84
CA SER A 332 15.76 16.90 7.47
C SER A 332 17.27 16.76 7.33
N SER A 333 17.72 15.95 6.38
CA SER A 333 19.15 15.80 6.11
C SER A 333 19.81 17.13 5.76
N GLU A 334 19.09 18.11 5.20
CA GLU A 334 19.66 19.41 4.85
C GLU A 334 19.98 20.28 6.05
N GLU A 335 19.25 20.13 7.15
CA GLU A 335 19.52 20.85 8.40
C GLU A 335 20.83 20.38 9.04
N LEU A 336 21.28 19.17 8.69
CA LEU A 336 22.50 18.54 9.18
C LEU A 336 23.74 18.83 8.32
N ASN A 337 23.63 19.63 7.25
CA ASN A 337 24.80 20.08 6.49
C ASN A 337 25.75 20.93 7.37
N ASP A 338 25.19 21.62 8.36
CA ASP A 338 25.95 22.37 9.37
C ASP A 338 26.22 21.46 10.58
N ILE A 339 27.51 21.13 10.78
CA ILE A 339 27.92 20.19 11.83
C ILE A 339 27.67 20.75 13.24
N GLU A 340 27.66 22.07 13.43
CA GLU A 340 27.35 22.69 14.72
C GLU A 340 25.87 22.52 15.10
N LYS A 341 24.99 22.39 14.10
CA LYS A 341 23.56 22.11 14.31
C LYS A 341 23.30 20.64 14.62
N CYS A 342 24.14 19.73 14.12
CA CYS A 342 23.98 18.29 14.34
C CYS A 342 23.85 17.96 15.83
N GLY A 343 24.74 18.49 16.68
CA GLY A 343 24.67 18.25 18.12
C GLY A 343 23.39 18.76 18.79
N LYS A 344 22.86 19.90 18.34
CA LYS A 344 21.60 20.43 18.89
C LYS A 344 20.39 19.62 18.46
N ILE A 345 20.39 19.14 17.21
CA ILE A 345 19.28 18.41 16.60
C ILE A 345 19.27 16.94 17.02
N LEU A 346 20.42 16.31 17.23
CA LEU A 346 20.55 14.86 17.48
C LEU A 346 20.77 14.49 18.95
N LYS A 347 20.85 15.45 19.89
CA LYS A 347 21.15 15.17 21.31
C LYS A 347 20.13 14.32 22.06
N ASP A 348 18.88 14.27 21.59
CA ASP A 348 17.74 13.73 22.34
C ASP A 348 17.16 12.46 21.72
N VAL A 349 17.85 11.85 20.75
CA VAL A 349 17.47 10.57 20.14
C VAL A 349 18.22 9.42 20.80
N ASP A 350 17.53 8.31 21.01
CA ASP A 350 18.07 7.06 21.58
C ASP A 350 18.69 6.16 20.48
N GLY A 351 18.32 6.40 19.23
CA GLY A 351 18.85 5.72 18.05
C GLY A 351 18.64 6.54 16.78
N LEU A 352 19.45 6.29 15.77
CA LEU A 352 19.42 7.01 14.50
C LEU A 352 19.21 6.05 13.33
N LEU A 353 18.23 6.33 12.49
CA LEU A 353 17.98 5.64 11.23
C LEU A 353 18.23 6.58 10.06
N VAL A 354 19.07 6.15 9.12
CA VAL A 354 19.28 6.85 7.85
C VAL A 354 18.68 5.98 6.73
N PRO A 355 17.54 6.39 6.16
CA PRO A 355 16.87 5.63 5.11
C PRO A 355 17.57 5.82 3.76
N GLY A 356 17.06 5.10 2.75
CA GLY A 356 17.35 5.37 1.35
C GLY A 356 17.04 6.82 0.93
N GLY A 357 17.45 7.19 -0.28
CA GLY A 357 17.11 8.49 -0.85
C GLY A 357 17.60 8.58 -2.28
N PHE A 358 16.73 9.05 -3.17
CA PHE A 358 17.07 9.23 -4.57
C PHE A 358 17.73 10.60 -4.81
N GLY A 359 18.80 10.58 -5.60
CA GLY A 359 19.52 11.75 -6.09
C GLY A 359 20.45 12.42 -5.06
N LEU A 360 21.20 13.42 -5.54
CA LEU A 360 22.37 14.01 -4.87
C LEU A 360 22.07 14.85 -3.62
N ARG A 361 20.81 15.28 -3.45
CA ARG A 361 20.45 16.29 -2.45
C ARG A 361 20.39 15.69 -1.05
N GLY A 362 21.10 16.31 -0.09
CA GLY A 362 21.04 15.97 1.34
C GLY A 362 22.06 14.92 1.81
N ILE A 363 22.97 14.47 0.95
CA ILE A 363 23.95 13.41 1.28
C ILE A 363 24.95 13.85 2.36
N ASN A 364 25.50 15.06 2.24
CA ASN A 364 26.47 15.57 3.22
C ASN A 364 25.90 15.61 4.65
N GLY A 365 24.65 16.03 4.81
CA GLY A 365 24.01 16.00 6.11
C GLY A 365 23.75 14.59 6.65
N LYS A 366 23.49 13.60 5.77
CA LYS A 366 23.45 12.18 6.19
C LYS A 366 24.81 11.71 6.70
N ILE A 367 25.90 12.02 6.00
CA ILE A 367 27.29 11.71 6.41
C ILE A 367 27.61 12.37 7.75
N ASN A 368 27.25 13.63 7.94
CA ASN A 368 27.43 14.33 9.23
C ASN A 368 26.63 13.67 10.36
N ALA A 369 25.43 13.19 10.07
CA ALA A 369 24.62 12.45 11.04
C ALA A 369 25.30 11.13 11.46
N VAL A 370 25.91 10.40 10.50
CA VAL A 370 26.68 9.19 10.82
C VAL A 370 27.88 9.52 11.71
N LYS A 371 28.64 10.57 11.36
CA LYS A 371 29.79 11.03 12.16
C LYS A 371 29.38 11.33 13.59
N TYR A 372 28.30 12.09 13.76
CA TYR A 372 27.77 12.44 15.06
C TYR A 372 27.35 11.18 15.85
N ALA A 373 26.64 10.25 15.22
CA ALA A 373 26.24 9.00 15.87
C ALA A 373 27.45 8.16 16.32
N ARG A 374 28.46 8.02 15.47
CA ARG A 374 29.70 7.29 15.76
C ARG A 374 30.46 7.91 16.94
N GLU A 375 30.67 9.22 16.92
CA GLU A 375 31.45 9.93 17.95
C GLU A 375 30.73 9.99 19.30
N ASN A 376 29.39 9.99 19.30
CA ASN A 376 28.57 10.04 20.51
C ASN A 376 28.01 8.66 20.94
N LYS A 377 28.43 7.57 20.27
CA LYS A 377 27.99 6.19 20.57
C LYS A 377 26.47 6.00 20.52
N ILE A 378 25.80 6.67 19.59
CA ILE A 378 24.36 6.51 19.34
C ILE A 378 24.18 5.30 18.41
N PRO A 379 23.29 4.33 18.75
CA PRO A 379 22.95 3.23 17.85
C PRO A 379 22.52 3.75 16.47
N TYR A 380 23.08 3.16 15.42
CA TYR A 380 22.89 3.61 14.04
C TYR A 380 22.37 2.46 13.17
N PHE A 381 21.35 2.74 12.36
CA PHE A 381 20.84 1.82 11.35
C PHE A 381 20.75 2.50 9.99
N GLY A 382 21.61 2.09 9.06
CA GLY A 382 21.69 2.64 7.70
C GLY A 382 21.09 1.68 6.68
N ILE A 383 20.08 2.13 5.94
CA ILE A 383 19.40 1.33 4.90
C ILE A 383 19.83 1.84 3.53
N CYS A 384 20.38 0.95 2.69
CA CYS A 384 20.85 1.26 1.33
C CYS A 384 21.80 2.48 1.33
N LEU A 385 21.34 3.65 0.90
CA LEU A 385 22.09 4.91 0.99
C LEU A 385 22.63 5.21 2.39
N GLY A 386 21.92 4.85 3.46
CA GLY A 386 22.43 4.99 4.83
C GLY A 386 23.71 4.20 5.05
N MET A 387 23.76 2.94 4.58
CA MET A 387 24.97 2.12 4.64
C MET A 387 26.11 2.73 3.81
N GLN A 388 25.82 3.23 2.60
CA GLN A 388 26.80 3.93 1.77
C GLN A 388 27.38 5.18 2.48
N CYS A 389 26.52 5.99 3.12
CA CYS A 389 26.96 7.15 3.89
C CYS A 389 27.89 6.75 5.05
N ALA A 390 27.66 5.60 5.68
CA ALA A 390 28.53 5.10 6.75
C ALA A 390 29.92 4.68 6.24
N VAL A 391 29.98 4.00 5.09
CA VAL A 391 31.26 3.66 4.43
C VAL A 391 32.05 4.91 4.07
N ILE A 392 31.37 5.92 3.49
CA ILE A 392 31.99 7.20 3.12
C ILE A 392 32.49 7.93 4.36
N GLU A 393 31.67 8.05 5.42
CA GLU A 393 32.05 8.74 6.66
C GLU A 393 33.28 8.12 7.31
N PHE A 394 33.31 6.79 7.43
CA PHE A 394 34.40 6.07 8.07
C PHE A 394 35.69 6.17 7.27
N SER A 395 35.61 6.06 5.93
CA SER A 395 36.76 6.21 5.03
C SER A 395 37.39 7.59 5.15
N ARG A 396 36.57 8.65 5.22
CA ARG A 396 37.04 10.03 5.36
C ARG A 396 37.65 10.32 6.74
N ASN A 397 36.95 9.96 7.81
CA ASN A 397 37.28 10.44 9.16
C ASN A 397 38.19 9.48 9.95
N VAL A 398 38.10 8.17 9.70
CA VAL A 398 38.88 7.16 10.44
C VAL A 398 40.09 6.69 9.63
N LEU A 399 39.93 6.43 8.34
CA LEU A 399 41.02 5.98 7.47
C LEU A 399 41.82 7.14 6.84
N GLY A 400 41.30 8.36 6.89
CA GLY A 400 41.97 9.56 6.35
C GLY A 400 41.90 9.70 4.83
N ILE A 401 41.03 8.94 4.14
CA ILE A 401 40.83 9.03 2.70
C ILE A 401 39.85 10.17 2.42
N THR A 402 40.36 11.40 2.36
CA THR A 402 39.52 12.61 2.36
C THR A 402 38.60 12.75 1.16
N ASP A 403 38.97 12.21 -0.02
CA ASP A 403 38.13 12.28 -1.23
C ASP A 403 37.15 11.10 -1.36
N ALA A 404 37.16 10.14 -0.44
CA ALA A 404 36.34 8.93 -0.53
C ALA A 404 34.87 9.27 -0.76
N ASN A 405 34.26 8.73 -1.81
CA ASN A 405 32.87 9.03 -2.16
C ASN A 405 32.20 7.85 -2.91
N SER A 406 30.92 8.03 -3.27
CA SER A 406 30.26 7.20 -4.27
C SER A 406 30.47 7.78 -5.65
N SER A 407 30.72 6.94 -6.65
CA SER A 407 30.76 7.37 -8.07
C SER A 407 29.42 7.93 -8.56
N GLU A 408 28.31 7.58 -7.90
CA GLU A 408 26.99 8.18 -8.14
C GLU A 408 26.97 9.67 -7.76
N PHE A 409 27.66 10.04 -6.69
CA PHE A 409 27.58 11.38 -6.10
C PHE A 409 28.69 12.32 -6.53
N ASP A 410 29.84 11.75 -6.85
CA ASP A 410 31.04 12.46 -7.24
C ASP A 410 31.81 11.60 -8.24
N LYS A 411 31.63 11.90 -9.53
CA LYS A 411 32.28 11.16 -10.62
C LYS A 411 33.79 11.41 -10.70
N ASP A 412 34.28 12.46 -10.04
CA ASP A 412 35.68 12.87 -10.06
C ASP A 412 36.47 12.34 -8.85
N THR A 413 35.81 11.62 -7.93
CA THR A 413 36.48 10.99 -6.77
C THR A 413 37.55 10.01 -7.25
N LYS A 414 38.75 10.10 -6.68
CA LYS A 414 39.84 9.16 -6.97
C LYS A 414 39.71 7.89 -6.14
N ASN A 415 38.88 7.91 -5.10
CA ASN A 415 38.63 6.79 -4.20
C ASN A 415 37.11 6.50 -4.13
N PRO A 416 36.51 5.91 -5.19
CA PRO A 416 35.11 5.51 -5.18
C PRO A 416 34.91 4.29 -4.26
N VAL A 417 34.68 4.54 -2.98
CA VAL A 417 34.43 3.49 -1.98
C VAL A 417 33.07 2.83 -2.15
N ILE A 418 32.19 3.47 -2.93
CA ILE A 418 30.96 2.90 -3.47
C ILE A 418 31.00 3.12 -4.99
N ASP A 419 30.86 2.05 -5.77
CA ASP A 419 30.84 2.10 -7.23
C ASP A 419 29.91 1.00 -7.78
N LEU A 420 29.51 1.14 -9.04
CA LEU A 420 28.81 0.09 -9.78
C LEU A 420 29.73 -1.13 -9.94
N MET A 421 29.15 -2.33 -9.87
CA MET A 421 29.89 -3.55 -10.22
C MET A 421 30.28 -3.49 -11.69
N LEU A 422 31.40 -4.15 -12.06
CA LEU A 422 31.91 -4.14 -13.44
C LEU A 422 30.86 -4.62 -14.45
N GLU A 423 30.02 -5.57 -14.06
CA GLU A 423 28.94 -6.14 -14.88
C GLU A 423 27.76 -5.17 -15.10
N GLN A 424 27.65 -4.11 -14.29
CA GLN A 424 26.58 -3.10 -14.39
C GLN A 424 27.00 -1.88 -15.21
N LYS A 425 28.27 -1.76 -15.62
CA LYS A 425 28.79 -0.56 -16.31
C LYS A 425 28.32 -0.43 -17.76
N ASP A 426 27.88 -1.54 -18.37
CA ASP A 426 27.38 -1.58 -19.75
C ASP A 426 25.84 -1.62 -19.85
N ILE A 427 25.12 -1.48 -18.72
CA ILE A 427 23.65 -1.46 -18.68
C ILE A 427 23.19 0.01 -18.70
N ASP A 428 22.68 0.46 -19.85
CA ASP A 428 22.22 1.85 -20.07
C ASP A 428 20.80 2.13 -19.53
N ASP A 429 20.01 1.09 -19.23
CA ASP A 429 18.63 1.24 -18.73
C ASP A 429 18.63 1.55 -17.22
N MET A 430 18.36 2.81 -16.87
CA MET A 430 18.12 3.23 -15.49
C MET A 430 16.69 2.86 -15.05
N GLY A 431 16.54 1.74 -14.33
CA GLY A 431 15.29 1.30 -13.71
C GLY A 431 15.02 -0.21 -13.92
N GLY A 432 14.49 -0.89 -12.90
CA GLY A 432 14.07 -2.30 -12.98
C GLY A 432 15.20 -3.35 -13.13
N THR A 433 16.47 -2.95 -13.18
CA THR A 433 17.63 -3.86 -13.27
C THR A 433 18.74 -3.56 -12.25
N MET A 434 18.48 -2.68 -11.25
CA MET A 434 19.37 -2.50 -10.09
C MET A 434 18.96 -3.37 -8.92
#